data_AF-A0A2W4R6W1-F1
#
_entry.id   AF-A0A2W4R6W1-F1
#
_cell.length_a   1.000
_cell.length_b   1.000
_cell.length_c   1.000
_cell.angle_alpha   90.00
_cell.angle_beta   90.00
_cell.angle_gamma   90.00
#
_symmetry.space_group_name_H-M   'P 1'
#
loop_
_entity.id
_entity.type
_entity.pdbx_description
1 polymer ?
#
loop_
_entity_poly.entity_id
_entity_poly.type
_entity_poly.pdbx_seq_one_letter_code
_entity_poly.pdbx_strand_id
1 'polypeptide(L)'
;MSTVYEVNSESEVVLPLLSNLLQMANDYRGNGSPHQAIELYYELAERNADSIEGQEARCRLMELAEEYEQQDMPHEARSIYERLQVEQTDKPNVE
;
A
#
# COMPACT_ATOMS: atom_id res chain seq x y z
N MET A 1 1.69 8.31 44.65
CA MET A 1 0.58 8.51 43.69
C MET A 1 1.05 7.96 42.36
N SER A 2 0.73 6.70 42.05
CA SER A 2 0.99 6.11 40.74
C SER A 2 -0.27 6.23 39.91
N THR A 3 -0.21 7.04 38.86
CA THR A 3 -1.24 7.11 37.82
C THR A 3 -1.10 5.89 36.92
N VAL A 4 -2.10 5.01 37.01
CA VAL A 4 -2.36 3.94 36.05
C VAL A 4 -2.76 4.58 34.72
N TYR A 5 -1.96 4.34 33.68
CA TYR A 5 -2.37 4.60 32.31
C TYR A 5 -3.21 3.40 31.86
N GLU A 6 -4.54 3.53 31.94
CA GLU A 6 -5.45 2.72 31.14
C GLU A 6 -5.33 3.20 29.68
N VAL A 7 -4.47 2.52 28.92
CA VAL A 7 -4.34 2.77 27.48
C VAL A 7 -5.32 1.83 26.77
N ASN A 8 -6.37 2.44 26.20
CA ASN A 8 -7.40 1.79 25.39
C ASN A 8 -6.76 0.93 24.28
N SER A 9 -6.83 -0.39 24.44
CA SER A 9 -5.98 -1.37 23.75
C SER A 9 -6.48 -1.82 22.37
N GLU A 10 -7.38 -1.09 21.71
CA GLU A 10 -7.96 -1.53 20.43
C GLU A 10 -7.55 -0.66 19.22
N SER A 11 -7.02 0.55 19.45
CA SER A 11 -6.66 1.49 18.36
C SER A 11 -5.13 1.62 18.13
N GLU A 12 -4.30 1.22 19.09
CA GLU A 12 -2.86 1.47 19.07
C GLU A 12 -2.04 0.36 18.36
N VAL A 13 -2.65 -0.81 18.12
CA VAL A 13 -1.96 -1.97 17.52
C VAL A 13 -2.01 -1.95 15.98
N VAL A 14 -2.96 -1.22 15.40
CA VAL A 14 -3.20 -1.20 13.94
C VAL A 14 -2.14 -0.35 13.22
N LEU A 15 -1.75 0.80 13.77
CA LEU A 15 -0.75 1.69 13.15
C LEU A 15 0.65 1.04 13.03
N PRO A 16 1.20 0.38 14.09
CA PRO A 16 2.48 -0.33 13.97
C PRO A 16 2.43 -1.47 12.94
N LEU A 17 1.29 -2.16 12.82
CA LEU A 17 1.16 -3.28 11.89
C LEU A 17 1.22 -2.81 10.43
N LEU A 18 0.44 -1.78 10.07
CA LEU A 18 0.45 -1.23 8.70
C LEU A 18 1.83 -0.68 8.33
N SER A 19 2.46 0.04 9.25
CA SER A 19 3.83 0.52 9.07
C SER A 19 4.83 -0.62 8.86
N ASN A 20 4.72 -1.72 9.62
CA ASN A 20 5.58 -2.90 9.45
C ASN A 20 5.35 -3.62 8.12
N LEU A 21 4.11 -3.76 7.68
CA LEU A 21 3.78 -4.37 6.39
C LEU A 21 4.30 -3.52 5.22
N LEU A 22 4.18 -2.21 5.32
CA LEU A 22 4.72 -1.28 4.33
C LEU A 22 6.25 -1.37 4.27
N GLN A 23 6.92 -1.43 5.43
CA GLN A 23 8.37 -1.64 5.48
C GLN A 23 8.76 -2.99 4.84
N MET A 24 8.03 -4.06 5.13
CA MET A 24 8.27 -5.37 4.53
C MET A 24 8.13 -5.34 3.00
N ALA A 25 7.14 -4.63 2.48
CA ALA A 25 6.97 -4.44 1.03
C ALA A 25 8.16 -3.70 0.41
N ASN A 26 8.64 -2.63 1.07
CA ASN A 26 9.83 -1.90 0.65
C ASN A 26 11.08 -2.80 0.65
N ASP A 27 11.23 -3.65 1.66
CA ASP A 27 12.34 -4.60 1.75
C ASP A 27 12.27 -5.65 0.63
N TYR A 28 11.09 -6.16 0.28
CA TYR A 28 10.91 -7.05 -0.87
C TYR A 28 11.32 -6.39 -2.18
N ARG A 29 10.92 -5.13 -2.40
CA ARG A 29 11.34 -4.34 -3.58
C ARG A 29 12.86 -4.20 -3.62
N GLY A 30 13.47 -3.78 -2.51
CA GLY A 30 14.93 -3.58 -2.40
C GLY A 30 15.75 -4.86 -2.58
N ASN A 31 15.20 -6.02 -2.18
CA ASN A 31 15.84 -7.32 -2.30
C ASN A 31 15.63 -8.01 -3.66
N GLY A 32 15.04 -7.32 -4.65
CA GLY A 32 14.82 -7.86 -5.99
C GLY A 32 13.66 -8.86 -6.06
N SER A 33 12.69 -8.75 -5.14
CA SER A 33 11.44 -9.52 -5.10
C SER A 33 10.23 -8.61 -5.40
N PRO A 34 10.15 -7.99 -6.59
CA PRO A 34 9.16 -6.95 -6.89
C PRO A 34 7.72 -7.50 -6.89
N HIS A 35 7.51 -8.77 -7.23
CA HIS A 35 6.16 -9.36 -7.23
C HIS A 35 5.56 -9.40 -5.82
N GLN A 36 6.31 -9.86 -4.82
CA GLN A 36 5.86 -9.87 -3.43
C GLN A 36 5.64 -8.45 -2.89
N ALA A 37 6.50 -7.49 -3.29
CA ALA A 37 6.30 -6.10 -2.94
C ALA A 37 4.99 -5.54 -3.51
N ILE A 38 4.72 -5.78 -4.79
CA ILE A 38 3.51 -5.35 -5.50
C ILE A 38 2.26 -5.91 -4.82
N GLU A 39 2.25 -7.21 -4.48
CA GLU A 39 1.12 -7.84 -3.80
C GLU A 39 0.80 -7.16 -2.46
N LEU A 40 1.83 -6.93 -1.63
CA LEU A 40 1.68 -6.25 -0.34
C LEU A 40 1.24 -4.79 -0.49
N TYR A 41 1.78 -4.06 -1.47
CA TYR A 41 1.35 -2.69 -1.72
C TYR A 41 -0.12 -2.64 -2.15
N TYR A 42 -0.59 -3.56 -3.00
CA TYR A 42 -2.01 -3.64 -3.33
C TYR A 42 -2.87 -3.94 -2.11
N GLU A 43 -2.48 -4.89 -1.28
CA GLU A 43 -3.25 -5.20 -0.07
C GLU A 43 -3.39 -3.98 0.85
N LEU A 44 -2.31 -3.21 1.03
CA LEU A 44 -2.31 -1.98 1.81
C LEU A 44 -3.17 -0.88 1.16
N ALA A 45 -3.01 -0.67 -0.15
CA ALA A 45 -3.76 0.30 -0.93
C ALA A 45 -5.27 0.03 -0.92
N GLU A 46 -5.68 -1.24 -1.07
CA GLU A 46 -7.07 -1.67 -1.15
C GLU A 46 -7.74 -1.66 0.24
N ARG A 47 -7.09 -2.26 1.25
CA ARG A 47 -7.72 -2.48 2.57
C ARG A 47 -7.59 -1.28 3.51
N ASN A 48 -6.59 -0.43 3.27
CA ASN A 48 -6.26 0.69 4.15
C ASN A 48 -6.15 2.00 3.37
N ALA A 49 -6.98 2.18 2.33
CA ALA A 49 -6.94 3.34 1.42
C ALA A 49 -6.96 4.71 2.11
N ASP A 50 -7.64 4.81 3.27
CA ASP A 50 -7.75 6.04 4.05
C ASP A 50 -6.58 6.25 5.04
N SER A 51 -5.71 5.26 5.22
CA SER A 51 -4.52 5.35 6.06
C SER A 51 -3.34 5.98 5.29
N ILE A 52 -2.38 6.53 6.03
CA ILE A 52 -1.14 7.08 5.45
C ILE A 52 -0.38 5.98 4.71
N GLU A 53 -0.34 4.78 5.28
CA GLU A 53 0.36 3.62 4.70
C GLU A 53 -0.30 3.11 3.43
N GLY A 54 -1.64 3.11 3.34
CA GLY A 54 -2.34 2.76 2.10
C GLY A 54 -2.11 3.77 0.99
N GLN A 55 -2.07 5.07 1.32
CA GLN A 55 -1.72 6.13 0.36
C GLN A 55 -0.26 6.01 -0.10
N GLU A 56 0.66 5.77 0.83
CA GLU A 56 2.08 5.55 0.50
C GLU A 56 2.26 4.30 -0.37
N ALA A 57 1.55 3.20 -0.08
CA ALA A 57 1.58 2.00 -0.90
C ALA A 57 1.11 2.27 -2.34
N ARG A 58 0.09 3.10 -2.54
CA ARG A 58 -0.33 3.56 -3.88
C ARG A 58 0.76 4.36 -4.58
N CYS A 59 1.42 5.28 -3.88
CA CYS A 59 2.57 6.01 -4.43
C CYS A 59 3.68 5.04 -4.89
N ARG A 60 4.00 4.02 -4.08
CA ARG A 60 5.01 2.99 -4.45
C ARG A 60 4.61 2.15 -5.66
N LEU A 61 3.32 1.84 -5.81
CA LEU A 61 2.82 1.17 -7.02
C LEU A 61 2.97 2.05 -8.26
N MET A 62 2.67 3.35 -8.16
CA MET A 62 2.88 4.29 -9.27
C MET A 62 4.36 4.41 -9.66
N GLU A 63 5.25 4.55 -8.68
CA GLU A 63 6.71 4.55 -8.91
C GLU A 63 7.16 3.28 -9.65
N LEU A 64 6.66 2.10 -9.24
CA LEU A 64 6.99 0.83 -9.88
C LEU A 64 6.46 0.75 -11.32
N ALA A 65 5.28 1.28 -11.59
CA ALA A 65 4.74 1.34 -12.94
C ALA A 65 5.63 2.22 -13.85
N GLU A 66 6.05 3.39 -13.36
CA GLU A 66 6.97 4.28 -14.08
C GLU A 66 8.33 3.60 -14.32
N GLU A 67 8.86 2.87 -13.33
CA GLU A 67 10.10 2.10 -13.47
C GLU A 67 9.98 1.01 -14.54
N TYR A 68 8.84 0.31 -14.62
CA TYR A 68 8.58 -0.67 -15.67
C TYR A 68 8.52 -0.03 -17.06
N GLU A 69 7.93 1.17 -17.20
CA GLU A 69 7.95 1.90 -18.47
C GLU A 69 9.39 2.26 -18.89
N GLN A 70 10.21 2.71 -17.94
CA GLN A 70 11.63 3.03 -18.20
C GLN A 70 12.48 1.80 -18.57
N GLN A 71 12.03 0.61 -18.18
CA GLN A 71 12.68 -0.68 -18.50
C GLN A 71 12.13 -1.32 -19.78
N ASP A 72 11.35 -0.62 -20.59
CA ASP A 72 10.68 -1.14 -21.79
C ASP A 72 9.75 -2.34 -21.47
N MET A 73 9.13 -2.33 -20.29
CA MET A 73 8.16 -3.32 -19.80
C MET A 73 6.74 -2.71 -19.67
N PRO A 74 6.13 -2.25 -20.79
CA PRO A 74 4.87 -1.51 -20.74
C PRO A 74 3.66 -2.36 -20.33
N HIS A 75 3.73 -3.69 -20.47
CA HIS A 75 2.63 -4.57 -20.09
C HIS A 75 2.48 -4.64 -18.57
N GLU A 76 3.60 -4.69 -17.87
CA GLU A 76 3.70 -4.71 -16.42
C GLU A 76 3.26 -3.37 -15.84
N ALA A 77 3.77 -2.25 -16.38
CA ALA A 77 3.32 -0.91 -16.03
C ALA A 77 1.80 -0.75 -16.21
N ARG A 78 1.28 -1.15 -17.36
CA ARG A 78 -0.15 -1.10 -17.66
C ARG A 78 -0.98 -1.91 -16.67
N SER A 79 -0.53 -3.11 -16.32
CA SER A 79 -1.24 -3.94 -15.33
C SER A 79 -1.39 -3.22 -13.99
N ILE A 80 -0.39 -2.41 -13.62
CA ILE A 80 -0.44 -1.63 -12.39
C ILE A 80 -1.43 -0.46 -12.51
N TYR A 81 -1.33 0.32 -13.59
CA TYR A 81 -2.22 1.45 -13.83
C TYR A 81 -3.69 1.03 -13.92
N GLU A 82 -3.99 -0.08 -14.60
CA GLU A 82 -5.37 -0.58 -14.73
C GLU A 82 -5.95 -0.94 -13.36
N ARG A 83 -5.17 -1.65 -12.52
CA ARG A 83 -5.66 -2.04 -11.19
C ARG A 83 -5.89 -0.84 -10.26
N LEU A 84 -4.98 0.14 -10.28
CA LEU A 84 -5.14 1.38 -9.52
C LEU A 84 -6.36 2.22 -9.98
N GLN A 85 -6.72 2.17 -11.27
CA GLN A 85 -7.93 2.86 -11.78
C GLN A 85 -9.23 2.17 -11.34
N VAL A 86 -9.25 0.83 -11.29
CA VAL A 86 -10.43 0.07 -10.83
C VAL A 86 -10.78 0.45 -9.39
N GLU A 87 -9.78 0.62 -8.50
CA GLU A 87 -10.03 1.06 -7.12
C GLU A 87 -10.66 2.47 -7.00
N GLN A 88 -10.50 3.34 -8.00
CA GLN A 88 -11.06 4.70 -7.96
C GLN A 88 -12.50 4.76 -8.46
N THR A 89 -12.91 3.79 -9.27
CA THR A 89 -14.23 3.76 -9.93
C THR A 89 -15.30 3.01 -9.14
N ASP A 90 -14.93 2.24 -8.11
CA ASP A 90 -15.87 1.45 -7.30
C ASP A 90 -16.43 2.21 -6.07
N LYS A 91 -16.21 3.54 -5.96
CA LYS A 91 -17.01 4.37 -5.04
C LYS A 91 -18.36 4.63 -5.71
N PRO A 92 -19.48 4.04 -5.24
CA PRO A 92 -20.77 4.26 -5.87
C PRO A 92 -21.09 5.75 -5.82
N ASN A 93 -21.33 6.32 -6.99
CA ASN A 93 -21.85 7.67 -7.14
C ASN A 93 -23.24 7.65 -6.50
N VAL A 94 -23.35 8.10 -5.25
CA VAL A 94 -24.63 8.25 -4.57
C VAL A 94 -25.27 9.51 -5.13
N GLU A 95 -26.13 9.35 -6.15
CA GLU A 95 -27.09 10.38 -6.59
C GLU A 95 -28.18 10.61 -5.53
#